data_AF-A0AAD7B5W8-F1
#
_entry.id   AF-A0AAD7B5W8-F1
#
_cell.length_a   1.000
_cell.length_b   1.000
_cell.length_c   1.000
_cell.angle_alpha   90.00
_cell.angle_beta   90.00
_cell.angle_gamma   90.00
#
_symmetry.space_group_name_H-M   'P 1'
#
loop_
_entity.id
_entity.type
_entity.pdbx_description
1 polymer ?
#
loop_
_entity_poly.entity_id
_entity_poly.type
_entity_poly.pdbx_seq_one_letter_code
_entity_poly.pdbx_strand_id
1 'polypeptide(L)'
;MAPSLAGAELIEDFISSAMYGIYLVTLAMAGTALLTTKFGRLRRRAGINWILLVVSVVLFVNATLNYFLTITLTYDALVAYAYDGSGGADHILGHASGWKTFVKSVNVTLQTLIGGFILLYRCWSVYNKRWIVVVLPGIIWVADIACAIGILVHLARTQDGRINSGNGVDWGLSFWTLTICTNIASTSLIVWRIWHMERMNRKDGQQESVQSTDKSMLAQTMRSIVESGMIYTANSILQLAGFASGTTWVYIASAFAVSSVGITFNLIIIRGARQHVEVQDPPVSSIRFASARTSPTCTSDRAIASEHGDKANVFMLASLQEDSLP
;
A
#
# COMPACT_ATOMS: atom_id res chain seq x y z
N MET A 1 -4.41 -12.38 -33.60
CA MET A 1 -3.20 -11.73 -34.13
C MET A 1 -2.50 -11.08 -32.95
N ALA A 2 -1.30 -11.55 -32.59
CA ALA A 2 -0.51 -10.88 -31.56
C ALA A 2 -0.01 -9.54 -32.10
N PRO A 3 -0.03 -8.45 -31.31
CA PRO A 3 0.56 -7.18 -31.73
C PRO A 3 2.06 -7.38 -32.02
N SER A 4 2.59 -6.67 -33.02
CA SER A 4 4.03 -6.54 -33.24
C SER A 4 4.69 -5.97 -31.98
N LEU A 5 5.97 -6.27 -31.74
CA LEU A 5 6.70 -5.84 -30.55
C LEU A 5 6.60 -4.32 -30.33
N ALA A 6 6.86 -3.54 -31.38
CA ALA A 6 6.73 -2.09 -31.36
C ALA A 6 5.28 -1.62 -31.06
N GLY A 7 4.27 -2.30 -31.59
CA GLY A 7 2.86 -1.97 -31.32
C GLY A 7 2.48 -2.23 -29.86
N ALA A 8 2.98 -3.31 -29.26
CA ALA A 8 2.74 -3.63 -27.86
C ALA A 8 3.47 -2.65 -26.93
N GLU A 9 4.70 -2.24 -27.25
CA GLU A 9 5.44 -1.24 -26.47
C GLU A 9 4.77 0.14 -26.51
N LEU A 10 4.21 0.55 -27.64
CA LEU A 10 3.45 1.81 -27.73
C LEU A 10 2.19 1.77 -26.87
N ILE A 11 1.46 0.65 -26.88
CA ILE A 11 0.29 0.46 -26.02
C ILE A 11 0.72 0.45 -24.54
N GLU A 12 1.83 -0.21 -24.23
CA GLU A 12 2.43 -0.23 -22.90
C GLU A 12 2.74 1.19 -22.41
N ASP A 13 3.37 2.03 -23.22
CA ASP A 13 3.76 3.39 -22.86
C ASP A 13 2.53 4.28 -22.62
N PHE A 14 1.52 4.19 -23.48
CA PHE A 14 0.26 4.93 -23.30
C PHE A 14 -0.44 4.56 -21.99
N ILE A 15 -0.53 3.27 -21.68
CA ILE A 15 -1.11 2.78 -20.43
C ILE A 15 -0.25 3.22 -19.24
N SER A 16 1.07 3.09 -19.35
CA SER A 16 2.03 3.48 -18.31
C SER A 16 1.92 4.96 -17.97
N SER A 17 1.78 5.84 -18.95
CA SER A 17 1.63 7.29 -18.74
C SER A 17 0.35 7.63 -17.98
N ALA A 18 -0.79 7.02 -18.35
CA ALA A 18 -2.06 7.21 -17.67
C ALA A 18 -2.02 6.71 -16.22
N MET A 19 -1.47 5.51 -16.01
CA MET A 19 -1.31 4.91 -14.69
C MET A 19 -0.34 5.70 -13.81
N TYR A 20 0.76 6.20 -14.37
CA TYR A 20 1.71 7.05 -13.67
C TYR A 20 1.07 8.39 -13.24
N GLY A 21 0.23 8.98 -14.09
CA GLY A 21 -0.56 10.16 -13.71
C GLY A 21 -1.46 9.91 -12.50
N ILE A 22 -2.20 8.80 -12.49
CA ILE A 22 -3.03 8.40 -11.33
C ILE A 22 -2.15 8.15 -10.09
N TYR A 23 -1.00 7.52 -10.27
CA TYR A 23 -0.04 7.30 -9.20
C TYR A 23 0.46 8.62 -8.59
N LEU A 24 0.79 9.63 -9.38
CA LEU A 24 1.20 10.96 -8.88
C LEU A 24 0.10 11.63 -8.07
N VAL A 25 -1.15 11.59 -8.55
CA VAL A 25 -2.30 12.17 -7.83
C VAL A 25 -2.52 11.46 -6.50
N THR A 26 -2.47 10.12 -6.50
CA THR A 26 -2.60 9.35 -5.25
C THR A 26 -1.42 9.56 -4.31
N LEU A 27 -0.20 9.75 -4.83
CA LEU A 27 0.98 10.06 -4.04
C LEU A 27 0.86 11.44 -3.39
N ALA A 28 0.38 12.45 -4.12
CA ALA A 28 0.12 13.77 -3.57
C ALA A 28 -0.92 13.70 -2.44
N MET A 29 -2.01 12.95 -2.63
CA MET A 29 -3.01 12.73 -1.58
C MET A 29 -2.45 11.95 -0.38
N ALA A 30 -1.60 10.95 -0.60
CA ALA A 30 -0.96 10.20 0.47
C ALA A 30 0.06 11.07 1.23
N GLY A 31 0.81 11.90 0.52
CA GLY A 31 1.76 12.86 1.06
C GLY A 31 1.08 13.93 1.91
N THR A 32 -0.02 14.53 1.43
CA THR A 32 -0.80 15.46 2.24
C THR A 32 -1.40 14.75 3.45
N ALA A 33 -1.90 13.52 3.31
CA ALA A 33 -2.43 12.75 4.44
C ALA A 33 -1.36 12.39 5.50
N LEU A 34 -0.09 12.22 5.11
CA LEU A 34 1.02 11.95 6.03
C LEU A 34 1.59 13.24 6.67
N LEU A 35 1.67 14.32 5.91
CA LEU A 35 2.37 15.55 6.29
C LEU A 35 1.45 16.63 6.85
N THR A 36 0.16 16.61 6.54
CA THR A 36 -0.79 17.65 6.98
C THR A 36 -1.79 17.11 7.99
N THR A 37 -2.13 17.97 8.95
CA THR A 37 -3.20 17.75 9.93
C THR A 37 -4.52 18.25 9.32
N LYS A 38 -5.67 17.87 9.90
CA LYS A 38 -7.03 18.23 9.45
C LYS A 38 -7.24 19.72 9.10
N PHE A 39 -6.45 20.62 9.69
CA PHE A 39 -6.49 22.07 9.51
C PHE A 39 -5.46 22.63 8.50
N GLY A 40 -4.86 21.78 7.66
CA GLY A 40 -3.84 22.20 6.68
C GLY A 40 -2.49 22.57 7.29
N ARG A 41 -2.30 22.40 8.61
CA ARG A 41 -1.01 22.63 9.29
C ARG A 41 -0.12 21.40 9.18
N LEU A 42 1.17 21.62 8.92
CA LEU A 42 2.17 20.55 8.90
C LEU A 42 2.21 19.81 10.24
N ARG A 43 2.15 18.48 10.20
CA ARG A 43 2.19 17.63 11.39
C ARG A 43 3.57 17.76 12.06
N ARG A 44 3.61 17.81 13.39
CA ARG A 44 4.87 17.86 14.15
C ARG A 44 5.71 16.62 13.83
N ARG A 45 7.04 16.76 13.64
CA ARG A 45 7.96 15.67 13.24
C ARG A 45 7.81 14.37 14.04
N ALA A 46 7.42 14.45 15.31
CA ALA A 46 7.22 13.29 16.19
C ALA A 46 5.96 12.46 15.89
N GLY A 47 4.97 13.01 15.16
CA GLY A 47 3.75 12.30 14.77
C GLY A 47 3.78 11.69 13.37
N ILE A 48 4.89 11.81 12.65
CA ILE A 48 5.04 11.31 11.28
C ILE A 48 5.57 9.88 11.34
N ASN A 49 4.89 8.96 10.64
CA ASN A 49 5.39 7.61 10.47
C ASN A 49 6.48 7.61 9.38
N TRP A 50 7.73 7.84 9.81
CA TRP A 50 8.90 7.94 8.94
C TRP A 50 9.10 6.71 8.05
N ILE A 51 8.75 5.52 8.53
CA ILE A 51 8.81 4.29 7.73
C ILE A 51 7.91 4.39 6.50
N LEU A 52 6.65 4.80 6.67
CA LEU A 52 5.72 4.93 5.54
C LEU A 52 6.15 6.01 4.56
N LEU A 53 6.70 7.12 5.05
CA LEU A 53 7.21 8.20 4.21
C LEU A 53 8.42 7.76 3.39
N VAL A 54 9.42 7.13 4.02
CA VAL A 54 10.60 6.61 3.33
C VAL A 54 10.19 5.61 2.25
N VAL A 55 9.29 4.69 2.59
CA VAL A 55 8.77 3.71 1.62
C VAL A 55 8.02 4.39 0.46
N SER A 56 7.19 5.43 0.72
CA SER A 56 6.56 6.21 -0.35
C SER A 56 7.58 6.82 -1.30
N VAL A 57 8.66 7.40 -0.76
CA VAL A 57 9.72 8.01 -1.57
C VAL A 57 10.45 6.96 -2.39
N VAL A 58 10.80 5.82 -1.80
CA VAL A 58 11.47 4.71 -2.52
C VAL A 58 10.59 4.18 -3.64
N LEU A 59 9.30 3.93 -3.39
CA LEU A 59 8.35 3.47 -4.41
C LEU A 59 8.18 4.51 -5.52
N PHE A 60 8.21 5.81 -5.19
CA PHE A 60 8.12 6.89 -6.16
C PHE A 60 9.35 6.96 -7.07
N VAL A 61 10.55 6.92 -6.48
CA VAL A 61 11.81 6.91 -7.24
C VAL A 61 11.86 5.70 -8.17
N ASN A 62 11.49 4.52 -7.67
CA ASN A 62 11.48 3.30 -8.47
C ASN A 62 10.43 3.34 -9.59
N ALA A 63 9.22 3.82 -9.31
CA ALA A 63 8.17 4.01 -10.33
C ALA A 63 8.59 5.00 -11.42
N THR A 64 9.24 6.10 -11.01
CA THR A 64 9.77 7.12 -11.93
C THR A 64 10.85 6.53 -12.82
N LEU A 65 11.81 5.81 -12.22
CA LEU A 65 12.88 5.15 -12.96
C LEU A 65 12.33 4.13 -13.96
N ASN A 66 11.36 3.32 -13.56
CA ASN A 66 10.72 2.35 -14.45
C ASN A 66 10.00 3.06 -15.62
N TYR A 67 9.28 4.15 -15.35
CA TYR A 67 8.60 4.93 -16.39
C TYR A 67 9.58 5.52 -17.41
N PHE A 68 10.68 6.14 -16.93
CA PHE A 68 11.73 6.64 -17.82
C PHE A 68 12.36 5.53 -18.65
N LEU A 69 12.62 4.36 -18.06
CA LEU A 69 13.15 3.21 -18.79
C LEU A 69 12.20 2.74 -19.90
N THR A 70 10.89 2.66 -19.63
CA THR A 70 9.88 2.32 -20.64
C THR A 70 9.92 3.31 -21.80
N ILE A 71 9.92 4.63 -21.54
CA ILE A 71 10.00 5.64 -22.61
C ILE A 71 11.28 5.48 -23.43
N THR A 72 12.43 5.28 -22.79
CA THR A 72 13.70 5.14 -23.51
C THR A 72 13.81 3.83 -24.30
N LEU A 73 13.09 2.78 -23.89
CA LEU A 73 12.99 1.53 -24.65
C LEU A 73 12.12 1.74 -25.89
N THR A 74 10.96 2.36 -25.72
CA THR A 74 10.04 2.68 -26.82
C THR A 74 10.69 3.64 -27.82
N TYR A 75 11.44 4.64 -27.35
CA TYR A 75 12.19 5.56 -28.22
C TYR A 75 13.23 4.81 -29.06
N ASP A 76 14.04 3.95 -28.45
CA ASP A 76 15.02 3.14 -29.19
C ASP A 76 14.35 2.20 -30.19
N ALA A 77 13.22 1.59 -29.82
CA ALA A 77 12.43 0.74 -30.71
C ALA A 77 11.90 1.50 -31.94
N LEU A 78 11.38 2.72 -31.73
CA LEU A 78 10.90 3.58 -32.81
C LEU A 78 12.03 4.07 -33.73
N VAL A 79 13.17 4.44 -33.17
CA VAL A 79 14.35 4.84 -33.93
C VAL A 79 14.86 3.67 -34.76
N ALA A 80 14.99 2.47 -34.17
CA ALA A 80 15.39 1.27 -34.89
C ALA A 80 14.43 0.94 -36.06
N TYR A 81 13.13 1.07 -35.83
CA TYR A 81 12.11 0.89 -36.88
C TYR A 81 12.24 1.92 -38.01
N ALA A 82 12.57 3.17 -37.69
CA ALA A 82 12.72 4.25 -38.66
C ALA A 82 13.98 4.12 -39.54
N TYR A 83 15.06 3.55 -39.02
CA TYR A 83 16.34 3.43 -39.74
C TYR A 83 16.44 2.16 -40.63
N ASP A 84 15.91 1.02 -40.20
CA ASP A 84 16.15 -0.28 -40.86
C ASP A 84 14.89 -0.96 -41.45
N GLY A 85 13.71 -0.33 -41.30
CA GLY A 85 12.44 -0.98 -41.64
C GLY A 85 12.10 -2.16 -40.72
N SER A 86 11.11 -2.98 -41.11
CA SER A 86 10.50 -4.00 -40.24
C SER A 86 11.43 -5.12 -39.74
N GLY A 87 12.66 -5.23 -40.26
CA GLY A 87 13.62 -6.28 -39.92
C GLY A 87 14.69 -5.91 -38.88
N GLY A 88 15.03 -4.62 -38.71
CA GLY A 88 16.13 -4.21 -37.81
C GLY A 88 15.72 -3.91 -36.38
N ALA A 89 14.42 -3.74 -36.11
CA ALA A 89 13.90 -3.55 -34.75
C ALA A 89 14.33 -4.71 -33.83
N ASP A 90 14.18 -5.97 -34.26
CA ASP A 90 14.54 -7.12 -33.43
C ASP A 90 16.06 -7.28 -33.21
N HIS A 91 16.90 -6.80 -34.15
CA HIS A 91 18.37 -6.97 -34.11
C HIS A 91 19.07 -5.85 -33.31
N ILE A 92 18.57 -4.60 -33.38
CA ILE A 92 19.08 -3.46 -32.60
C ILE A 92 18.53 -3.49 -31.16
N LEU A 93 17.29 -3.96 -30.96
CA LEU A 93 16.72 -4.18 -29.62
C LEU A 93 17.44 -5.31 -28.85
N GLY A 94 18.09 -6.26 -29.53
CA GLY A 94 18.81 -7.36 -28.87
C GLY A 94 20.00 -6.91 -28.01
N HIS A 95 20.84 -5.99 -28.51
CA HIS A 95 22.08 -5.57 -27.82
C HIS A 95 21.94 -4.29 -27.01
N ALA A 96 21.17 -3.29 -27.48
CA ALA A 96 20.97 -2.03 -26.75
C ALA A 96 19.90 -2.13 -25.65
N SER A 97 18.91 -3.04 -25.79
CA SER A 97 17.86 -3.22 -24.78
C SER A 97 18.25 -4.14 -23.63
N GLY A 98 19.26 -5.01 -23.76
CA GLY A 98 19.57 -6.02 -22.74
C GLY A 98 19.78 -5.43 -21.34
N TRP A 99 20.59 -4.36 -21.23
CA TRP A 99 20.80 -3.69 -19.94
C TRP A 99 19.57 -2.92 -19.46
N LYS A 100 18.82 -2.28 -20.37
CA LYS A 100 17.59 -1.54 -20.02
C LYS A 100 16.50 -2.48 -19.51
N THR A 101 16.30 -3.60 -20.18
CA THR A 101 15.38 -4.69 -19.80
C THR A 101 15.81 -5.35 -18.50
N PHE A 102 17.12 -5.49 -18.26
CA PHE A 102 17.65 -5.93 -16.97
C PHE A 102 17.29 -4.97 -15.84
N VAL A 103 17.60 -3.67 -15.99
CA VAL A 103 17.28 -2.67 -14.95
C VAL A 103 15.77 -2.54 -14.75
N LYS A 104 14.97 -2.60 -15.83
CA LYS A 104 13.50 -2.62 -15.75
C LYS A 104 13.00 -3.82 -14.94
N SER A 105 13.56 -5.01 -15.17
CA SER A 105 13.22 -6.22 -14.42
C SER A 105 13.58 -6.08 -12.94
N VAL A 106 14.76 -5.55 -12.64
CA VAL A 106 15.19 -5.23 -11.26
C VAL A 106 14.18 -4.29 -10.58
N ASN A 107 13.77 -3.22 -11.27
CA ASN A 107 12.82 -2.25 -10.72
C ASN A 107 11.45 -2.87 -10.45
N VAL A 108 10.91 -3.66 -11.38
CA VAL A 108 9.63 -4.37 -11.20
C VAL A 108 9.71 -5.32 -10.00
N THR A 109 10.76 -6.13 -9.93
CA THR A 109 10.96 -7.09 -8.84
C THR A 109 11.12 -6.38 -7.49
N LEU A 110 11.93 -5.31 -7.42
CA LEU A 110 12.09 -4.50 -6.21
C LEU A 110 10.76 -3.87 -5.78
N GLN A 111 9.98 -3.33 -6.71
CA GLN A 111 8.68 -2.74 -6.42
C GLN A 111 7.73 -3.78 -5.81
N THR A 112 7.65 -4.97 -6.41
CA THR A 112 6.81 -6.07 -5.93
C THR A 112 7.23 -6.54 -4.55
N LEU A 113 8.54 -6.71 -4.30
CA LEU A 113 9.07 -7.12 -3.00
C LEU A 113 8.76 -6.09 -1.91
N ILE A 114 8.92 -4.80 -2.19
CA ILE A 114 8.54 -3.72 -1.27
C ILE A 114 7.03 -3.77 -1.00
N GLY A 115 6.20 -3.99 -2.03
CA GLY A 115 4.77 -4.22 -1.90
C GLY A 115 4.44 -5.34 -0.92
N GLY A 116 5.06 -6.51 -1.09
CA GLY A 116 4.91 -7.66 -0.19
C GLY A 116 5.35 -7.36 1.25
N PHE A 117 6.49 -6.70 1.44
CA PHE A 117 6.99 -6.32 2.76
C PHE A 117 5.99 -5.41 3.51
N ILE A 118 5.38 -4.44 2.81
CA ILE A 118 4.40 -3.55 3.43
C ILE A 118 3.14 -4.31 3.86
N LEU A 119 2.69 -5.28 3.06
CA LEU A 119 1.55 -6.13 3.44
C LEU A 119 1.86 -6.94 4.70
N LEU A 120 3.07 -7.50 4.80
CA LEU A 120 3.53 -8.21 6.00
C LEU A 120 3.61 -7.28 7.22
N TYR A 121 4.21 -6.09 7.08
CA TYR A 121 4.28 -5.09 8.14
C TYR A 121 2.89 -4.73 8.67
N ARG A 122 1.91 -4.59 7.78
CA ARG A 122 0.52 -4.31 8.16
C ARG A 122 -0.14 -5.49 8.85
N CYS A 123 0.04 -6.70 8.33
CA CYS A 123 -0.45 -7.90 9.01
C CYS A 123 0.12 -7.99 10.43
N TRP A 124 1.41 -7.73 10.61
CA TRP A 124 2.06 -7.69 11.92
C TRP A 124 1.47 -6.61 12.85
N SER A 125 1.23 -5.41 12.32
CA SER A 125 0.62 -4.31 13.08
C SER A 125 -0.80 -4.63 13.55
N VAL A 126 -1.62 -5.28 12.71
CA VAL A 126 -3.02 -5.63 13.02
C VAL A 126 -3.10 -6.72 14.10
N TYR A 127 -2.11 -7.61 14.17
CA TYR A 127 -2.05 -8.69 15.16
C TYR A 127 -1.35 -8.28 16.48
N ASN A 128 -1.27 -6.98 16.78
CA ASN A 128 -0.62 -6.44 17.97
C ASN A 128 0.80 -7.01 18.17
N LYS A 129 1.59 -7.07 17.09
CA LYS A 129 2.98 -7.56 17.06
C LYS A 129 3.18 -9.06 17.33
N ARG A 130 2.14 -9.89 17.25
CA ARG A 130 2.28 -11.35 17.37
C ARG A 130 2.87 -11.97 16.09
N TRP A 131 4.12 -12.42 16.18
CA TRP A 131 4.88 -12.94 15.04
C TRP A 131 4.34 -14.25 14.46
N ILE A 132 3.74 -15.12 15.28
CA ILE A 132 3.29 -16.47 14.87
C ILE A 132 2.39 -16.44 13.63
N VAL A 133 1.54 -15.43 13.50
CA VAL A 133 0.58 -15.34 12.39
C VAL A 133 1.22 -14.82 11.09
N VAL A 134 2.32 -14.07 11.21
CA VAL A 134 3.05 -13.49 10.07
C VAL A 134 4.11 -14.45 9.51
N VAL A 135 4.43 -15.52 10.25
CA VAL A 135 5.41 -16.53 9.80
C VAL A 135 4.99 -17.15 8.48
N LEU A 136 3.72 -17.54 8.32
CA LEU A 136 3.25 -18.19 7.09
C LEU A 136 3.39 -17.29 5.85
N PRO A 137 2.80 -16.07 5.79
CA PRO A 137 3.00 -15.20 4.64
C PRO A 137 4.44 -14.70 4.53
N GLY A 138 5.19 -14.64 5.63
CA GLY A 138 6.61 -14.30 5.63
C GLY A 138 7.49 -15.35 4.95
N ILE A 139 7.24 -16.64 5.17
CA ILE A 139 7.95 -17.73 4.48
C ILE A 139 7.68 -17.68 2.98
N ILE A 140 6.43 -17.46 2.57
CA ILE A 140 6.07 -17.34 1.15
C ILE A 140 6.77 -16.13 0.52
N TRP A 141 6.84 -15.00 1.22
CA TRP A 141 7.56 -13.81 0.74
C TRP A 141 9.08 -14.02 0.66
N VAL A 142 9.68 -14.80 1.56
CA VAL A 142 11.11 -15.17 1.44
C VAL A 142 11.34 -16.08 0.23
N ALA A 143 10.42 -17.00 -0.07
CA ALA A 143 10.47 -17.78 -1.29
C ALA A 143 10.33 -16.89 -2.55
N ASP A 144 9.51 -15.84 -2.48
CA ASP A 144 9.35 -14.84 -3.53
C ASP A 144 10.68 -14.10 -3.81
N ILE A 145 11.45 -13.76 -2.77
CA ILE A 145 12.81 -13.20 -2.91
C ILE A 145 13.75 -14.19 -3.61
N ALA A 146 13.69 -15.48 -3.29
CA ALA A 146 14.52 -16.48 -3.95
C ALA A 146 14.19 -16.60 -5.45
N CYS A 147 12.91 -16.59 -5.81
CA CYS A 147 12.47 -16.58 -7.20
C CYS A 147 12.90 -15.29 -7.92
N ALA A 148 12.77 -14.14 -7.27
CA ALA A 148 13.27 -12.85 -7.77
C ALA A 148 14.76 -12.89 -8.13
N ILE A 149 15.60 -13.43 -7.24
CA ILE A 149 17.04 -13.61 -7.51
C ILE A 149 17.25 -14.56 -8.69
N GLY A 150 16.47 -15.65 -8.78
CA GLY A 150 16.51 -16.58 -9.91
C GLY A 150 16.25 -15.89 -11.25
N ILE A 151 15.24 -15.02 -11.32
CA ILE A 151 14.94 -14.21 -12.51
C ILE A 151 16.14 -13.33 -12.88
N LEU A 152 16.72 -12.62 -11.92
CA LEU A 152 17.84 -11.70 -12.16
C LEU A 152 19.11 -12.43 -12.60
N VAL A 153 19.41 -13.58 -12.00
CA VAL A 153 20.57 -14.40 -12.36
C VAL A 153 20.40 -15.00 -13.75
N HIS A 154 19.20 -15.44 -14.10
CA HIS A 154 18.92 -15.92 -15.46
C HIS A 154 19.10 -14.81 -16.49
N LEU A 155 18.51 -13.64 -16.22
CA LEU A 155 18.58 -12.49 -17.12
C LEU A 155 20.01 -11.95 -17.28
N ALA A 156 20.83 -12.00 -16.22
CA ALA A 156 22.24 -11.62 -16.27
C ALA A 156 23.11 -12.60 -17.08
N ARG A 157 22.68 -13.86 -17.23
CA ARG A 157 23.42 -14.90 -17.95
C ARG A 157 23.00 -15.03 -19.42
N THR A 158 21.78 -14.64 -19.75
CA THR A 158 21.29 -14.64 -21.13
C THR A 158 21.66 -13.33 -21.84
N GLN A 159 22.50 -13.41 -22.87
CA GLN A 159 22.85 -12.26 -23.72
C GLN A 159 21.66 -11.74 -24.56
N ASP A 160 20.60 -12.54 -24.70
CA ASP A 160 19.43 -12.19 -25.53
C ASP A 160 18.48 -11.17 -24.88
N GLY A 161 18.65 -10.85 -23.59
CA GLY A 161 17.82 -9.86 -22.89
C GLY A 161 16.33 -10.21 -22.76
N ARG A 162 15.91 -11.40 -23.23
CA ARG A 162 14.51 -11.85 -23.24
C ARG A 162 14.22 -12.69 -22.00
N ILE A 163 13.31 -12.18 -21.16
CA ILE A 163 12.78 -12.90 -19.99
C ILE A 163 11.93 -14.12 -20.41
N ASN A 164 11.50 -14.16 -21.68
CA ASN A 164 10.55 -15.14 -22.24
C ASN A 164 11.22 -16.38 -22.88
N SER A 165 12.49 -16.67 -22.59
CA SER A 165 13.18 -17.86 -23.10
C SER A 165 13.75 -18.75 -21.99
N GLY A 166 13.50 -20.06 -22.12
CA GLY A 166 14.01 -21.09 -21.21
C GLY A 166 13.55 -20.93 -19.76
N ASN A 167 14.46 -21.23 -18.82
CA ASN A 167 14.16 -21.26 -17.38
C ASN A 167 13.66 -19.93 -16.79
N GLY A 168 13.81 -18.79 -17.49
CA GLY A 168 13.33 -17.49 -17.03
C GLY A 168 11.81 -17.40 -16.88
N VAL A 169 11.07 -18.13 -17.73
CA VAL A 169 9.61 -18.22 -17.66
C VAL A 169 9.18 -18.97 -16.40
N ASP A 170 9.84 -20.07 -16.07
CA ASP A 170 9.51 -20.88 -14.88
C ASP A 170 9.75 -20.11 -13.58
N TRP A 171 10.85 -19.35 -13.52
CA TRP A 171 11.12 -18.46 -12.39
C TRP A 171 10.08 -17.33 -12.28
N GLY A 172 9.69 -16.74 -13.43
CA GLY A 172 8.64 -15.72 -13.50
C GLY A 172 7.27 -16.24 -13.04
N LEU A 173 6.85 -17.41 -13.53
CA LEU A 173 5.60 -18.06 -13.14
C LEU A 173 5.57 -18.35 -11.63
N SER A 174 6.68 -18.84 -11.10
CA SER A 174 6.81 -19.12 -9.66
C SER A 174 6.71 -17.83 -8.84
N PHE A 175 7.41 -16.77 -9.25
CA PHE A 175 7.38 -15.46 -8.60
C PHE A 175 5.96 -14.87 -8.55
N TRP A 176 5.26 -14.78 -9.69
CA TRP A 176 3.91 -14.23 -9.71
C TRP A 176 2.90 -15.09 -8.95
N THR A 177 3.06 -16.42 -8.96
CA THR A 177 2.24 -17.33 -8.16
C THR A 177 2.45 -17.12 -6.66
N LEU A 178 3.70 -17.06 -6.20
CA LEU A 178 4.04 -16.82 -4.80
C LEU A 178 3.59 -15.43 -4.34
N THR A 179 3.71 -14.43 -5.19
CA THR A 179 3.17 -13.08 -4.97
C THR A 179 1.65 -13.14 -4.74
N ILE A 180 0.89 -13.84 -5.59
CA ILE A 180 -0.56 -14.03 -5.42
C ILE A 180 -0.87 -14.74 -4.10
N CYS A 181 -0.18 -15.84 -3.80
CA CYS A 181 -0.37 -16.59 -2.57
C CYS A 181 -0.10 -15.73 -1.33
N THR A 182 0.98 -14.94 -1.32
CA THR A 182 1.34 -14.03 -0.23
C THR A 182 0.25 -12.98 0.00
N ASN A 183 -0.28 -12.41 -1.08
CA ASN A 183 -1.32 -11.39 -1.02
C ASN A 183 -2.65 -11.95 -0.50
N ILE A 184 -3.06 -13.12 -1.00
CA ILE A 184 -4.28 -13.80 -0.55
C ILE A 184 -4.12 -14.22 0.92
N ALA A 185 -3.00 -14.82 1.30
CA ALA A 185 -2.75 -15.24 2.68
C ALA A 185 -2.78 -14.04 3.64
N SER A 186 -2.07 -12.95 3.30
CA SER A 186 -2.03 -11.73 4.13
C SER A 186 -3.40 -11.08 4.24
N THR A 187 -4.15 -10.96 3.14
CA THR A 187 -5.49 -10.35 3.13
C THR A 187 -6.48 -11.19 3.93
N SER A 188 -6.49 -12.51 3.73
CA SER A 188 -7.34 -13.45 4.47
C SER A 188 -7.06 -13.41 5.96
N LEU A 189 -5.79 -13.34 6.37
CA LEU A 189 -5.40 -13.20 7.78
C LEU A 189 -5.90 -11.89 8.39
N ILE A 190 -5.83 -10.78 7.65
CA ILE A 190 -6.34 -9.49 8.13
C ILE A 190 -7.87 -9.56 8.31
N VAL A 191 -8.60 -10.05 7.30
CA VAL A 191 -10.07 -10.19 7.35
C VAL A 191 -10.49 -11.10 8.51
N TRP A 192 -9.83 -12.25 8.66
CA TRP A 192 -10.13 -13.19 9.74
C TRP A 192 -9.91 -12.59 11.13
N ARG A 193 -8.84 -11.80 11.32
CA ARG A 193 -8.57 -11.12 12.59
C ARG A 193 -9.68 -10.15 12.95
N ILE A 194 -10.09 -9.32 12.00
CA ILE A 194 -11.12 -8.30 12.21
C ILE A 194 -12.44 -8.98 12.55
N TRP A 195 -12.83 -10.00 11.78
CA TRP A 195 -14.04 -10.78 12.04
C TRP A 195 -14.03 -11.44 13.43
N HIS A 196 -12.89 -11.99 13.83
CA HIS A 196 -12.73 -12.59 15.14
C HIS A 196 -12.84 -11.56 16.28
N MET A 197 -12.24 -10.38 16.13
CA MET A 197 -12.37 -9.29 17.11
C MET A 197 -13.81 -8.80 17.23
N GLU A 198 -14.53 -8.66 16.12
CA GLU A 198 -15.95 -8.29 16.12
C GLU A 198 -16.81 -9.35 16.82
N ARG A 199 -16.53 -10.63 16.57
CA ARG A 199 -17.27 -11.74 17.18
C ARG A 199 -17.02 -11.88 18.68
N MET A 200 -15.80 -11.60 19.14
CA MET A 200 -15.47 -11.56 20.58
C MET A 200 -16.23 -10.42 21.27
N ASN A 201 -16.17 -9.21 20.71
CA ASN A 201 -16.85 -8.05 21.28
C ASN A 201 -18.38 -8.19 21.30
N ARG A 202 -18.96 -8.98 20.37
CA ARG A 202 -20.40 -9.31 20.36
C ARG A 202 -20.83 -10.28 21.45
N LYS A 203 -19.94 -11.16 21.93
CA LYS A 203 -20.27 -12.18 22.93
C LYS A 203 -20.27 -11.64 24.35
N ASP A 204 -19.51 -10.57 24.62
CA ASP A 204 -19.41 -9.96 25.96
C ASP A 204 -20.51 -8.93 26.28
N GLY A 205 -21.59 -8.87 25.49
CA GLY A 205 -22.84 -8.20 25.88
C GLY A 205 -22.82 -6.66 26.03
N GLN A 206 -21.70 -5.97 25.77
CA GLN A 206 -21.64 -4.51 25.82
C GLN A 206 -22.20 -3.85 24.54
N GLN A 207 -23.52 -3.83 24.44
CA GLN A 207 -24.32 -2.82 23.72
C GLN A 207 -24.63 -1.71 24.76
N GLU A 208 -24.64 -0.40 24.52
CA GLU A 208 -24.95 0.45 23.38
C GLU A 208 -24.57 1.88 23.80
N SER A 209 -23.78 2.61 23.00
CA SER A 209 -23.80 4.10 22.88
C SER A 209 -22.48 4.68 22.34
N VAL A 210 -21.34 4.01 22.52
CA VAL A 210 -20.02 4.52 22.07
C VAL A 210 -19.41 3.70 20.91
N GLN A 211 -19.82 2.45 20.71
CA GLN A 211 -19.17 1.49 19.80
C GLN A 211 -19.67 1.47 18.34
N SER A 212 -20.71 2.23 17.99
CA SER A 212 -21.25 2.27 16.62
C SER A 212 -20.22 2.80 15.62
N THR A 213 -19.43 3.80 16.05
CA THR A 213 -18.37 4.43 15.26
C THR A 213 -17.20 3.47 15.04
N ASP A 214 -16.70 2.81 16.10
CA ASP A 214 -15.60 1.84 16.00
C ASP A 214 -15.92 0.65 15.09
N LYS A 215 -17.16 0.15 15.10
CA LYS A 215 -17.61 -0.93 14.21
C LYS A 215 -17.59 -0.48 12.74
N SER A 216 -18.06 0.74 12.45
CA SER A 216 -18.00 1.32 11.11
C SER A 216 -16.55 1.50 10.64
N MET A 217 -15.67 1.98 11.52
CA MET A 217 -14.25 2.21 11.21
C MET A 217 -13.48 0.94 10.90
N LEU A 218 -13.64 -0.12 11.71
CA LEU A 218 -12.98 -1.42 11.46
C LEU A 218 -13.50 -2.06 10.17
N ALA A 219 -14.81 -2.01 9.92
CA ALA A 219 -15.40 -2.50 8.67
C ALA A 219 -14.94 -1.71 7.45
N GLN A 220 -14.80 -0.38 7.57
CA GLN A 220 -14.29 0.49 6.50
C GLN A 220 -12.81 0.22 6.23
N THR A 221 -12.02 -0.06 7.27
CA THR A 221 -10.62 -0.51 7.16
C THR A 221 -10.52 -1.83 6.40
N MET A 222 -11.34 -2.80 6.80
CA MET A 222 -11.38 -4.12 6.18
C MET A 222 -11.76 -4.02 4.71
N ARG A 223 -12.86 -3.32 4.39
CA ARG A 223 -13.32 -3.13 3.00
C ARG A 223 -12.23 -2.48 2.16
N SER A 224 -11.51 -1.55 2.76
CA SER A 224 -10.42 -0.89 2.08
C SER A 224 -9.25 -1.82 1.73
N ILE A 225 -8.85 -2.63 2.70
CA ILE A 225 -7.74 -3.57 2.54
C ILE A 225 -8.12 -4.63 1.50
N VAL A 226 -9.36 -5.11 1.53
CA VAL A 226 -9.87 -6.05 0.53
C VAL A 226 -9.87 -5.41 -0.86
N GLU A 227 -10.39 -4.20 -1.01
CA GLU A 227 -10.43 -3.52 -2.32
C GLU A 227 -9.04 -3.29 -2.91
N SER A 228 -8.09 -2.84 -2.09
CA SER A 228 -6.71 -2.60 -2.51
C SER A 228 -5.92 -3.91 -2.75
N GLY A 229 -6.17 -4.94 -1.94
CA GLY A 229 -5.62 -6.29 -2.14
C GLY A 229 -6.17 -6.98 -3.39
N MET A 230 -7.43 -6.75 -3.74
CA MET A 230 -8.04 -7.24 -4.98
C MET A 230 -7.38 -6.62 -6.21
N ILE A 231 -7.16 -5.30 -6.21
CA ILE A 231 -6.48 -4.60 -7.32
C ILE A 231 -5.08 -5.19 -7.54
N TYR A 232 -4.31 -5.36 -6.45
CA TYR A 232 -2.97 -5.94 -6.52
C TYR A 232 -2.98 -7.39 -7.01
N THR A 233 -3.90 -8.21 -6.50
CA THR A 233 -4.01 -9.62 -6.87
C THR A 233 -4.43 -9.78 -8.33
N ALA A 234 -5.40 -8.99 -8.80
CA ALA A 234 -5.83 -8.97 -10.19
C ALA A 234 -4.67 -8.62 -11.12
N ASN A 235 -3.87 -7.62 -10.77
CA ASN A 235 -2.67 -7.27 -11.51
C ASN A 235 -1.63 -8.41 -11.54
N SER A 236 -1.40 -9.07 -10.39
CA SER A 236 -0.47 -10.20 -10.33
C SER A 236 -0.94 -11.39 -11.18
N ILE A 237 -2.26 -11.61 -11.28
CA ILE A 237 -2.85 -12.63 -12.17
C ILE A 237 -2.65 -12.24 -13.65
N LEU A 238 -2.81 -10.97 -14.01
CA LEU A 238 -2.54 -10.49 -15.38
C LEU A 238 -1.07 -10.73 -15.76
N GLN A 239 -0.15 -10.50 -14.83
CA GLN A 239 1.26 -10.81 -15.03
C GLN A 239 1.51 -12.30 -15.20
N LEU A 240 0.95 -13.14 -14.31
CA LEU A 240 1.05 -14.58 -14.41
C LEU A 240 0.54 -15.10 -15.77
N ALA A 241 -0.60 -14.59 -16.23
CA ALA A 241 -1.17 -14.92 -17.53
C ALA A 241 -0.27 -14.46 -18.69
N GLY A 242 0.35 -13.28 -18.58
CA GLY A 242 1.32 -12.77 -19.54
C GLY A 242 2.54 -13.68 -19.70
N PHE A 243 3.12 -14.13 -18.58
CA PHE A 243 4.23 -15.09 -18.56
C PHE A 243 3.81 -16.46 -19.09
N ALA A 244 2.62 -16.96 -18.71
CA ALA A 244 2.12 -18.26 -19.16
C ALA A 244 1.82 -18.28 -20.68
N SER A 245 1.42 -17.14 -21.23
CA SER A 245 1.07 -17.03 -22.65
C SER A 245 2.29 -16.93 -23.57
N GLY A 246 3.50 -16.70 -23.04
CA GLY A 246 4.75 -16.64 -23.82
C GLY A 246 4.76 -15.58 -24.94
N THR A 247 3.84 -14.63 -24.91
CA THR A 247 3.55 -13.67 -25.98
C THR A 247 3.92 -12.25 -25.54
N THR A 248 3.89 -11.30 -26.47
CA THR A 248 4.18 -9.87 -26.23
C THR A 248 3.26 -9.22 -25.17
N TRP A 249 2.21 -9.91 -24.74
CA TRP A 249 1.31 -9.49 -23.66
C TRP A 249 2.02 -9.23 -22.32
N VAL A 250 3.15 -9.88 -22.06
CA VAL A 250 3.93 -9.67 -20.83
C VAL A 250 4.41 -8.22 -20.67
N TYR A 251 4.70 -7.53 -21.78
CA TYR A 251 5.13 -6.13 -21.77
C TYR A 251 4.01 -5.21 -21.31
N ILE A 252 2.82 -5.37 -21.91
CA ILE A 252 1.61 -4.62 -21.53
C ILE A 252 1.24 -4.88 -20.05
N ALA A 253 1.31 -6.14 -19.60
CA ALA A 253 1.00 -6.48 -18.22
C ALA A 253 2.01 -5.87 -17.23
N SER A 254 3.27 -5.69 -17.64
CA SER A 254 4.32 -5.07 -16.81
C SER A 254 4.07 -3.59 -16.50
N ALA A 255 3.40 -2.85 -17.39
CA ALA A 255 2.99 -1.46 -17.15
C ALA A 255 2.08 -1.32 -15.92
N PHE A 256 1.15 -2.26 -15.78
CA PHE A 256 0.21 -2.27 -14.66
C PHE A 256 0.89 -2.68 -13.35
N ALA A 257 1.97 -3.49 -13.42
CA ALA A 257 2.63 -4.00 -12.24
C ALA A 257 3.23 -2.90 -11.34
N VAL A 258 4.05 -2.02 -11.90
CA VAL A 258 4.75 -1.02 -11.09
C VAL A 258 3.79 0.02 -10.52
N SER A 259 2.83 0.44 -11.34
CA SER A 259 1.84 1.46 -10.97
C SER A 259 0.83 0.95 -9.94
N SER A 260 0.35 -0.30 -10.09
CA SER A 260 -0.63 -0.87 -9.16
C SER A 260 -0.08 -1.03 -7.75
N VAL A 261 1.18 -1.44 -7.58
CA VAL A 261 1.82 -1.51 -6.26
C VAL A 261 1.82 -0.15 -5.58
N GLY A 262 2.22 0.89 -6.32
CA GLY A 262 2.26 2.25 -5.82
C GLY A 262 0.88 2.81 -5.44
N ILE A 263 -0.12 2.61 -6.30
CA ILE A 263 -1.50 3.04 -6.07
C ILE A 263 -2.09 2.34 -4.85
N THR A 264 -1.97 1.01 -4.78
CA THR A 264 -2.43 0.20 -3.63
C THR A 264 -1.77 0.68 -2.34
N PHE A 265 -0.46 0.96 -2.36
CA PHE A 265 0.23 1.49 -1.20
C PHE A 265 -0.30 2.85 -0.76
N ASN A 266 -0.44 3.79 -1.69
CA ASN A 266 -0.95 5.14 -1.44
C ASN A 266 -2.38 5.11 -0.89
N LEU A 267 -3.27 4.28 -1.46
CA LEU A 267 -4.65 4.12 -0.98
C LEU A 267 -4.70 3.69 0.48
N ILE A 268 -3.81 2.79 0.88
CA ILE A 268 -3.80 2.30 2.26
C ILE A 268 -3.22 3.36 3.21
N ILE A 269 -2.24 4.19 2.78
CA ILE A 269 -1.80 5.35 3.56
C ILE A 269 -2.95 6.34 3.78
N ILE A 270 -3.62 6.76 2.69
CA ILE A 270 -4.70 7.74 2.74
C ILE A 270 -5.78 7.30 3.72
N ARG A 271 -6.11 6.01 3.71
CA ARG A 271 -7.16 5.47 4.57
C ARG A 271 -6.72 5.30 6.01
N GLY A 272 -5.48 4.86 6.27
CA GLY A 272 -4.92 4.85 7.63
C GLY A 272 -4.83 6.25 8.23
N ALA A 273 -4.49 7.27 7.43
CA ALA A 273 -4.45 8.65 7.88
C ALA A 273 -5.85 9.21 8.21
N ARG A 274 -6.88 8.93 7.38
CA ARG A 274 -8.28 9.31 7.67
C ARG A 274 -8.78 8.76 9.00
N GLN A 275 -8.34 7.56 9.38
CA GLN A 275 -8.73 6.93 10.65
C GLN A 275 -8.13 7.62 11.86
N HIS A 276 -6.84 7.96 11.81
CA HIS A 276 -6.19 8.71 12.89
C HIS A 276 -6.86 10.06 13.13
N VAL A 277 -7.39 10.68 12.09
CA VAL A 277 -8.13 11.94 12.18
C VAL A 277 -9.47 11.73 12.87
N GLU A 278 -10.23 10.71 12.49
CA GLU A 278 -11.58 10.49 13.04
C GLU A 278 -11.57 9.97 14.50
N VAL A 279 -10.52 9.24 14.92
CA VAL A 279 -10.32 8.87 16.34
C VAL A 279 -9.98 10.09 17.21
N GLN A 280 -9.46 11.17 16.62
CA GLN A 280 -9.02 12.36 17.35
C GLN A 280 -10.13 13.40 17.55
N ASP A 281 -11.23 13.31 16.78
CA ASP A 281 -12.42 14.12 17.02
C ASP A 281 -13.32 13.39 18.03
N PRO A 282 -13.66 14.00 19.18
CA PRO A 282 -14.70 13.44 20.03
C PRO A 282 -16.01 13.35 19.24
N PRO A 283 -16.84 12.31 19.43
CA PRO A 283 -18.13 12.21 18.76
C PRO A 283 -18.90 13.49 19.08
N VAL A 284 -19.33 14.20 18.02
CA VAL A 284 -20.05 15.46 18.11
C VAL A 284 -21.14 15.28 19.15
N SER A 285 -20.94 15.92 20.31
CA SER A 285 -21.81 15.77 21.46
C SER A 285 -23.23 16.08 21.00
N SER A 286 -24.09 15.07 20.96
CA SER A 286 -25.51 15.24 20.72
C SER A 286 -25.98 16.34 21.66
N ILE A 287 -26.53 17.42 21.12
CA ILE A 287 -27.15 18.49 21.90
C ILE A 287 -28.25 17.84 22.74
N ARG A 288 -27.94 17.56 24.01
CA ARG A 288 -28.94 17.14 24.98
C ARG A 288 -29.74 18.38 25.33
N PHE A 289 -30.91 18.53 24.73
CA PHE A 289 -31.92 19.45 25.24
C PHE A 289 -32.31 18.97 26.63
N ALA A 290 -31.83 19.66 27.66
CA ALA A 290 -32.36 19.51 29.00
C ALA A 290 -33.84 19.91 28.97
N SER A 291 -34.73 18.93 29.05
CA SER A 291 -36.14 19.18 29.32
C SER A 291 -36.23 19.76 30.73
N ALA A 292 -36.39 21.09 30.81
CA ALA A 292 -36.66 21.79 32.05
C ALA A 292 -38.04 21.32 32.56
N ARG A 293 -38.03 20.34 33.47
CA ARG A 293 -39.22 19.93 34.20
C ARG A 293 -39.38 20.89 35.38
N THR A 294 -40.16 21.94 35.17
CA THR A 294 -40.61 22.85 36.23
C THR A 294 -41.45 22.08 37.25
N SER A 295 -41.07 22.14 38.52
CA SER A 295 -41.98 21.98 39.66
C SER A 295 -41.48 22.85 40.81
N PRO A 296 -42.35 23.64 41.47
CA PRO A 296 -41.96 24.61 42.47
C PRO A 296 -42.04 24.00 43.87
N THR A 297 -41.05 24.25 44.73
CA THR A 297 -41.33 24.38 46.17
C THR A 297 -40.30 25.30 46.83
N CYS A 298 -40.86 26.27 47.55
CA CYS A 298 -40.21 27.36 48.28
C CYS A 298 -39.81 26.91 49.69
N THR A 299 -38.68 27.43 50.21
CA THR A 299 -38.39 27.98 51.57
C THR A 299 -36.89 27.85 51.85
N SER A 300 -36.12 28.94 51.74
CA SER A 300 -35.75 29.90 52.80
C SER A 300 -34.87 29.30 53.91
N ASP A 301 -33.55 29.52 53.89
CA ASP A 301 -32.89 30.60 54.64
C ASP A 301 -31.36 30.66 54.39
N ARG A 302 -30.83 31.89 54.35
CA ARG A 302 -29.49 32.45 54.71
C ARG A 302 -28.23 31.54 54.69
N ALA A 303 -27.02 31.97 54.33
CA ALA A 303 -26.42 33.21 53.83
C ALA A 303 -24.90 32.94 53.65
N ILE A 304 -24.20 33.89 52.98
CA ILE A 304 -22.77 34.22 53.04
C ILE A 304 -21.86 33.70 51.89
N ALA A 305 -21.67 34.60 50.92
CA ALA A 305 -20.40 35.13 50.36
C ALA A 305 -19.35 34.12 49.81
N SER A 306 -19.13 34.14 48.48
CA SER A 306 -18.02 34.88 47.80
C SER A 306 -16.69 34.11 47.89
N GLU A 307 -16.34 33.31 46.88
CA GLU A 307 -15.61 33.72 45.66
C GLU A 307 -14.09 33.50 45.84
N HIS A 308 -13.56 32.38 45.32
CA HIS A 308 -12.33 32.31 44.51
C HIS A 308 -11.79 30.87 44.40
N GLY A 309 -11.36 30.50 43.19
CA GLY A 309 -10.09 29.78 43.05
C GLY A 309 -10.13 28.33 42.60
N ASP A 310 -10.74 28.09 41.45
CA ASP A 310 -10.55 26.92 40.60
C ASP A 310 -9.05 26.69 40.26
N LYS A 311 -8.34 25.82 40.99
CA LYS A 311 -6.95 25.36 40.69
C LYS A 311 -6.64 23.95 41.23
N ALA A 312 -7.58 23.01 41.13
CA ALA A 312 -7.30 21.61 41.44
C ALA A 312 -7.77 20.75 40.27
N ASN A 313 -6.88 20.51 39.28
CA ASN A 313 -6.90 19.34 38.38
C ASN A 313 -5.82 19.31 37.26
N VAL A 314 -4.77 20.14 37.30
CA VAL A 314 -3.75 20.16 36.23
C VAL A 314 -2.33 19.76 36.68
N PHE A 315 -2.12 19.33 37.94
CA PHE A 315 -0.76 19.06 38.45
C PHE A 315 -0.48 17.62 38.93
N MET A 316 -1.27 16.64 38.49
CA MET A 316 -1.12 15.24 38.94
C MET A 316 -1.02 14.22 37.79
N LEU A 317 -0.23 14.51 36.74
CA LEU A 317 0.21 13.49 35.75
C LEU A 317 1.60 13.79 35.16
N ALA A 318 2.49 14.47 35.91
CA ALA A 318 3.85 14.81 35.46
C ALA A 318 4.97 14.32 36.40
N SER A 319 4.68 13.40 37.31
CA SER A 319 5.70 12.82 38.19
C SER A 319 5.30 11.39 38.54
N LEU A 320 6.28 10.47 38.51
CA LEU A 320 6.19 9.01 38.68
C LEU A 320 5.81 8.33 37.35
N GLN A 321 6.74 7.73 36.59
CA GLN A 321 7.61 6.65 37.05
C GLN A 321 8.78 6.44 36.07
N GLU A 322 9.81 7.28 36.18
CA GLU A 322 11.20 6.82 36.05
C GLU A 322 11.58 6.09 37.36
N ASP A 323 12.63 5.27 37.28
CA ASP A 323 13.29 4.52 38.36
C ASP A 323 12.78 3.11 38.68
N SER A 324 13.42 2.11 38.06
CA SER A 324 13.94 0.96 38.80
C SER A 324 15.03 0.23 37.98
N LEU A 325 16.28 0.61 38.24
CA LEU A 325 17.47 -0.23 38.13
C LEU A 325 18.18 -0.16 39.50
N PRO A 326 18.87 -1.23 39.87
CA PRO A 326 20.31 -1.07 40.05
C PRO A 326 21.12 -1.64 38.88
#